data_AF-A0A8H4LVV2-F1
#
_entry.id   AF-A0A8H4LVV2-F1
#
_cell.length_a   1.000
_cell.length_b   1.000
_cell.length_c   1.000
_cell.angle_alpha   90.00
_cell.angle_beta   90.00
_cell.angle_gamma   90.00
#
_symmetry.space_group_name_H-M   'P 1'
#
loop_
_entity.id
_entity.type
_entity.pdbx_description
1 polymer ?
#
loop_
_entity_poly.entity_id
_entity_poly.type
_entity_poly.pdbx_seq_one_letter_code
_entity_poly.pdbx_strand_id
1 'polypeptide(L)'
;MAKFVAVVGALVATQGAAALQTRVVPERQFPAPDVCHPMGTITFDTTFPPCLSQGEIEGKCAPVTKDKAGWAKQRDCMCKGSFFEDAMGCGACKQCNALQGHQETSHWNKIFKDVQANFCNEATPTSDFGAFWTAALAAHGSPVATPNDKRALASRCHFHCHCHCHFHCHFHCHRHFDPQLRRRRDQPCPGRRRRSQRNRG
;
A
#
# COMPACT_ATOMS: atom_id res chain seq x y z
N MET A 1 22.15 -0.28 65.84
CA MET A 1 23.15 -0.07 64.79
C MET A 1 23.20 -1.34 63.94
N ALA A 2 22.87 -1.24 62.65
CA ALA A 2 23.36 -2.12 61.56
C ALA A 2 22.63 -1.70 60.27
N LYS A 3 23.31 -0.92 59.43
CA LYS A 3 22.90 -0.58 58.08
C LYS A 3 23.41 -1.71 57.17
N PHE A 4 22.52 -2.43 56.49
CA PHE A 4 22.89 -3.26 55.35
C PHE A 4 22.24 -2.67 54.11
N VAL A 5 23.05 -1.96 53.35
CA VAL A 5 22.76 -1.49 52.00
C VAL A 5 23.07 -2.65 51.06
N ALA A 6 22.04 -3.28 50.49
CA ALA A 6 22.19 -4.22 49.39
C ALA A 6 21.81 -3.50 48.09
N VAL A 7 22.83 -3.00 47.38
CA VAL A 7 22.70 -2.57 45.98
C VAL A 7 22.69 -3.85 45.15
N VAL A 8 21.49 -4.30 44.76
CA VAL A 8 21.35 -5.33 43.73
C VAL A 8 21.14 -4.61 42.41
N GLY A 9 22.21 -4.52 41.63
CA GLY A 9 22.15 -4.11 40.24
C GLY A 9 21.40 -5.17 39.43
N ALA A 10 20.25 -4.79 38.88
CA ALA A 10 19.60 -5.55 37.84
C ALA A 10 20.01 -4.95 36.47
N LEU A 11 20.99 -5.57 35.82
CA LEU A 11 21.14 -5.48 34.37
C LEU A 11 19.92 -6.17 33.75
N VAL A 12 18.89 -5.40 33.41
CA VAL A 12 17.83 -5.90 32.52
C VAL A 12 18.42 -5.92 31.12
N ALA A 13 18.77 -7.13 30.67
CA ALA A 13 19.12 -7.39 29.29
C ALA A 13 17.95 -6.93 28.40
N THR A 14 18.15 -5.83 27.67
CA THR A 14 17.26 -5.40 26.60
C THR A 14 17.38 -6.39 25.44
N GLN A 15 16.70 -7.52 25.55
CA GLN A 15 16.45 -8.36 24.38
C GLN A 15 15.41 -7.62 23.54
N GLY A 16 15.90 -6.89 22.54
CA GLY A 16 15.10 -6.32 21.47
C GLY A 16 14.53 -7.44 20.61
N ALA A 17 13.52 -8.14 21.10
CA ALA A 17 12.62 -8.85 20.23
C ALA A 17 11.74 -7.79 19.55
N ALA A 18 11.92 -7.60 18.24
CA ALA A 18 10.87 -6.96 17.46
C ALA A 18 9.61 -7.81 17.68
N ALA A 19 8.62 -7.26 18.38
CA ALA A 19 7.36 -7.94 18.62
C ALA A 19 6.63 -8.03 17.28
N LEU A 20 6.80 -9.16 16.58
CA LEU A 20 6.01 -9.47 15.40
C LEU A 20 4.54 -9.45 15.80
N GLN A 21 3.77 -8.59 15.14
CA GLN A 21 2.34 -8.49 15.33
C GLN A 21 1.64 -9.48 14.42
N THR A 22 0.59 -10.11 14.92
CA THR A 22 -0.19 -11.10 14.18
C THR A 22 -1.64 -10.63 14.02
N ARG A 23 -2.18 -10.73 12.80
CA ARG A 23 -3.58 -10.44 12.49
C ARG A 23 -4.18 -11.57 11.69
N VAL A 24 -5.38 -12.00 12.07
CA VAL A 24 -6.15 -13.03 11.35
C VAL A 24 -7.14 -12.32 10.44
N VAL A 25 -6.92 -12.45 9.13
CA VAL A 25 -7.82 -11.93 8.09
C VAL A 25 -8.67 -13.09 7.56
N PRO A 26 -10.00 -12.92 7.49
CA PRO A 26 -10.90 -13.97 7.01
C PRO A 26 -10.59 -14.37 5.56
N GLU A 27 -10.84 -15.64 5.24
CA GLU A 27 -10.55 -16.26 3.93
C GLU A 27 -11.55 -15.87 2.82
N ARG A 28 -12.62 -15.13 3.18
CA ARG A 28 -13.46 -14.42 2.22
C ARG A 28 -13.34 -12.93 2.48
N GLN A 29 -12.67 -12.25 1.57
CA GLN A 29 -12.65 -10.79 1.50
C GLN A 29 -13.02 -10.33 0.09
N PHE A 30 -13.61 -9.15 0.02
CA PHE A 30 -13.74 -8.40 -1.22
C PHE A 30 -12.80 -7.19 -1.13
N PRO A 31 -11.95 -6.94 -2.13
CA PRO A 31 -11.81 -7.68 -3.40
C PRO A 31 -11.14 -9.05 -3.24
N ALA A 32 -11.12 -9.85 -4.31
CA ALA A 32 -10.45 -11.14 -4.35
C ALA A 32 -8.99 -11.04 -3.85
N PRO A 33 -8.49 -12.06 -3.14
CA PRO A 33 -7.16 -12.02 -2.54
C PRO A 33 -6.07 -11.79 -3.60
N ASP A 34 -5.14 -10.90 -3.25
CA ASP A 34 -3.94 -10.60 -4.04
C ASP A 34 -2.78 -10.27 -3.07
N VAL A 35 -1.60 -9.95 -3.60
CA VAL A 35 -0.43 -9.63 -2.76
C VAL A 35 -0.62 -8.39 -1.87
N CYS A 36 -1.55 -7.50 -2.22
CA CYS A 36 -1.91 -6.33 -1.44
C CYS A 36 -3.10 -6.58 -0.50
N HIS A 37 -3.90 -7.62 -0.76
CA HIS A 37 -4.95 -8.16 0.12
C HIS A 37 -4.63 -9.62 0.50
N PRO A 38 -3.61 -9.85 1.35
CA PRO A 38 -3.33 -11.18 1.86
C PRO A 38 -4.47 -11.68 2.76
N MET A 39 -4.63 -13.00 2.85
CA MET A 39 -5.62 -13.67 3.72
C MET A 39 -4.92 -14.56 4.75
N GLY A 40 -5.66 -14.98 5.76
CA GLY A 40 -5.18 -15.87 6.80
C GLY A 40 -4.39 -15.13 7.87
N THR A 41 -3.40 -15.81 8.45
CA THR A 41 -2.61 -15.25 9.55
C THR A 41 -1.45 -14.44 9.00
N ILE A 42 -1.55 -13.12 9.11
CA ILE A 42 -0.52 -12.19 8.66
C ILE A 42 0.36 -11.83 9.84
N THR A 43 1.66 -11.98 9.66
CA THR A 43 2.68 -11.58 10.63
C THR A 43 3.48 -10.42 10.05
N PHE A 44 3.62 -9.33 10.81
CA PHE A 44 4.31 -8.12 10.37
C PHE A 44 5.09 -7.51 11.53
N ASP A 45 6.20 -6.84 11.23
CA ASP A 45 7.10 -6.27 12.22
C ASP A 45 6.76 -4.82 12.58
N THR A 46 6.31 -4.04 11.59
CA THR A 46 6.23 -2.58 11.69
C THR A 46 5.02 -2.01 10.98
N THR A 47 4.74 -2.46 9.76
CA THR A 47 3.67 -1.89 8.92
C THR A 47 2.66 -2.96 8.52
N PHE A 48 1.40 -2.74 8.92
CA PHE A 48 0.28 -3.56 8.49
C PHE A 48 -0.06 -3.25 7.01
N PRO A 49 -0.42 -4.24 6.16
CA PRO A 49 -0.69 -3.98 4.76
C PRO A 49 -1.79 -2.92 4.55
N PRO A 50 -1.55 -1.89 3.72
CA PRO A 50 -2.40 -0.71 3.67
C PRO A 50 -3.81 -0.99 3.14
N CYS A 51 -3.98 -1.92 2.19
CA CYS A 51 -5.33 -2.28 1.72
C CYS A 51 -6.18 -2.93 2.82
N LEU A 52 -5.57 -3.75 3.68
CA LEU A 52 -6.26 -4.38 4.80
C LEU A 52 -6.55 -3.36 5.90
N SER A 53 -5.57 -2.50 6.20
CA SER A 53 -5.75 -1.39 7.14
C SER A 53 -6.93 -0.51 6.73
N GLN A 54 -6.99 -0.12 5.45
CA GLN A 54 -8.07 0.68 4.89
C GLN A 54 -9.45 0.03 5.09
N GLY A 55 -9.59 -1.26 4.75
CA GLY A 55 -10.84 -1.99 4.94
C GLY A 55 -11.25 -2.16 6.41
N GLU A 56 -10.27 -2.44 7.29
CA GLU A 56 -10.54 -2.51 8.73
C GLU A 56 -10.99 -1.17 9.31
N ILE A 57 -10.37 -0.07 8.90
CA ILE A 57 -10.75 1.27 9.36
C ILE A 57 -12.15 1.61 8.86
N GLU A 58 -12.48 1.30 7.60
CA GLU A 58 -13.82 1.51 7.06
C GLU A 58 -14.89 0.78 7.89
N GLY A 59 -14.64 -0.48 8.24
CA GLY A 59 -15.53 -1.26 9.09
C GLY A 59 -15.62 -0.73 10.53
N LYS A 60 -14.49 -0.38 11.15
CA LYS A 60 -14.43 0.16 12.52
C LYS A 60 -15.09 1.54 12.62
N CYS A 61 -15.01 2.34 11.57
CA CYS A 61 -15.58 3.68 11.51
C CYS A 61 -17.02 3.72 10.98
N ALA A 62 -17.62 2.56 10.64
CA ALA A 62 -19.00 2.51 10.19
C ALA A 62 -19.94 3.23 11.18
N PRO A 63 -20.89 4.04 10.69
CA PRO A 63 -21.71 4.86 11.56
C PRO A 63 -22.66 3.95 12.34
N VAL A 64 -22.62 4.05 13.68
CA VAL A 64 -23.52 3.30 14.58
C VAL A 64 -24.98 3.72 14.37
N THR A 65 -25.20 4.99 14.05
CA THR A 65 -26.51 5.59 13.80
C THR A 65 -26.50 6.34 12.47
N LYS A 66 -27.64 6.32 11.75
CA LYS A 66 -27.81 7.05 10.48
C LYS A 66 -28.36 8.46 10.72
N ASP A 67 -27.65 9.22 11.55
CA ASP A 67 -27.98 10.60 11.89
C ASP A 67 -26.72 11.48 11.90
N LYS A 68 -26.90 12.79 12.05
CA LYS A 68 -25.80 13.77 12.03
C LYS A 68 -24.68 13.43 13.03
N ALA A 69 -25.05 12.94 14.22
CA ALA A 69 -24.08 12.54 15.24
C ALA A 69 -23.28 11.30 14.82
N GLY A 70 -23.94 10.29 14.24
CA GLY A 70 -23.30 9.09 13.72
C GLY A 70 -22.35 9.39 12.55
N TRP A 71 -22.78 10.23 11.61
CA TRP A 71 -21.94 10.65 10.48
C TRP A 71 -20.75 11.51 10.92
N ALA A 72 -20.92 12.42 11.88
CA ALA A 72 -19.81 13.17 12.46
C ALA A 72 -18.77 12.26 13.13
N LYS A 73 -19.22 11.19 13.82
CA LYS A 73 -18.31 10.19 14.39
C LYS A 73 -17.60 9.37 13.32
N GLN A 74 -18.31 8.95 12.26
CA GLN A 74 -17.68 8.28 11.11
C GLN A 74 -16.60 9.16 10.48
N ARG A 75 -16.92 10.43 10.20
CA ARG A 75 -15.96 11.42 9.70
C ARG A 75 -14.74 11.52 10.59
N ASP A 76 -14.93 11.79 11.86
CA ASP A 76 -13.82 11.96 12.80
C ASP A 76 -12.94 10.70 12.88
N CYS A 77 -13.55 9.51 12.89
CA CYS A 77 -12.84 8.25 12.93
C CYS A 77 -11.96 8.04 11.68
N MET A 78 -12.51 8.28 10.49
CA MET A 78 -11.78 8.07 9.23
C MET A 78 -10.75 9.18 8.97
N CYS A 79 -11.11 10.44 9.23
CA CYS A 79 -10.30 11.62 8.90
C CYS A 79 -9.18 11.91 9.90
N LYS A 80 -9.32 11.52 11.17
CA LYS A 80 -8.25 11.63 12.18
C LYS A 80 -7.39 10.36 12.22
N GLY A 81 -7.85 9.26 11.61
CA GLY A 81 -7.09 8.04 11.44
C GLY A 81 -6.29 8.01 10.13
N SER A 82 -5.74 6.85 9.80
CA SER A 82 -4.91 6.63 8.60
C SER A 82 -5.71 6.24 7.35
N PHE A 83 -7.05 6.28 7.37
CA PHE A 83 -7.88 5.73 6.28
C PHE A 83 -7.46 6.19 4.88
N PHE A 84 -7.27 7.51 4.69
CA PHE A 84 -6.91 8.08 3.39
C PHE A 84 -5.46 7.82 3.00
N GLU A 85 -4.55 7.75 3.97
CA GLU A 85 -3.15 7.39 3.75
C GLU A 85 -3.03 5.92 3.34
N ASP A 86 -3.76 5.04 4.03
CA ASP A 86 -3.84 3.61 3.75
C ASP A 86 -4.51 3.34 2.39
N ALA A 87 -5.54 4.12 2.01
CA ALA A 87 -6.14 4.04 0.69
C ALA A 87 -5.14 4.36 -0.43
N MET A 88 -4.37 5.43 -0.29
CA MET A 88 -3.31 5.78 -1.25
C MET A 88 -2.17 4.76 -1.24
N GLY A 89 -1.79 4.25 -0.07
CA GLY A 89 -0.81 3.18 0.10
C GLY A 89 -1.25 1.86 -0.57
N CYS A 90 -2.55 1.56 -0.50
CA CYS A 90 -3.14 0.41 -1.20
C CYS A 90 -3.00 0.53 -2.71
N GLY A 91 -3.33 1.70 -3.27
CA GLY A 91 -3.13 1.99 -4.69
C GLY A 91 -1.65 1.86 -5.10
N ALA A 92 -0.73 2.35 -4.27
CA ALA A 92 0.71 2.21 -4.51
C ALA A 92 1.17 0.73 -4.51
N CYS A 93 0.69 -0.08 -3.56
CA CYS A 93 0.97 -1.52 -3.54
C CYS A 93 0.48 -2.20 -4.84
N LYS A 94 -0.76 -1.91 -5.24
CA LYS A 94 -1.36 -2.46 -6.46
C LYS A 94 -0.56 -2.05 -7.70
N GLN A 95 -0.12 -0.80 -7.76
CA GLN A 95 0.71 -0.30 -8.85
C GLN A 95 2.07 -1.01 -8.92
N CYS A 96 2.75 -1.19 -7.78
CA CYS A 96 4.05 -1.87 -7.71
C CYS A 96 3.95 -3.34 -8.13
N ASN A 97 2.83 -3.99 -7.85
CA ASN A 97 2.57 -5.39 -8.16
C ASN A 97 1.83 -5.61 -9.49
N ALA A 98 1.77 -4.59 -10.36
CA ALA A 98 1.11 -4.68 -11.66
C ALA A 98 -0.38 -5.06 -11.61
N LEU A 99 -1.04 -4.83 -10.47
CA LEU A 99 -2.48 -5.04 -10.28
C LEU A 99 -3.29 -3.81 -10.72
N GLN A 100 -2.66 -2.63 -10.77
CA GLN A 100 -3.25 -1.40 -11.30
C GLN A 100 -2.26 -0.62 -12.16
N GLY A 101 -2.78 0.03 -13.21
CA GLY A 101 -2.00 0.95 -14.06
C GLY A 101 -1.67 2.27 -13.36
N HIS A 102 -0.74 3.05 -13.91
CA HIS A 102 -0.39 4.36 -13.34
C HIS A 102 -1.53 5.37 -13.48
N GLN A 103 -2.28 5.32 -14.59
CA GLN A 103 -3.43 6.19 -14.80
C GLN A 103 -4.56 5.82 -13.87
N GLU A 104 -4.82 4.52 -13.72
CA GLU A 104 -5.82 4.02 -12.79
C GLU A 104 -5.47 4.40 -11.34
N THR A 105 -4.22 4.21 -10.92
CA THR A 105 -3.77 4.61 -9.57
C THR A 105 -3.92 6.12 -9.34
N SER A 106 -3.54 6.92 -10.34
CA SER A 106 -3.71 8.39 -10.31
C SER A 106 -5.18 8.80 -10.21
N HIS A 107 -6.06 8.10 -10.95
CA HIS A 107 -7.50 8.29 -10.91
C HIS A 107 -8.08 8.03 -9.52
N TRP A 108 -7.79 6.87 -8.94
CA TRP A 108 -8.26 6.54 -7.59
C TRP A 108 -7.72 7.52 -6.54
N ASN A 109 -6.45 7.91 -6.63
CA ASN A 109 -5.87 8.90 -5.72
C ASN A 109 -6.58 10.26 -5.81
N LYS A 110 -7.05 10.68 -6.99
CA LYS A 110 -7.84 11.92 -7.13
C LYS A 110 -9.18 11.80 -6.40
N ILE A 111 -9.88 10.69 -6.58
CA ILE A 111 -11.16 10.43 -5.90
C ILE A 111 -10.95 10.43 -4.38
N PHE A 112 -9.96 9.71 -3.86
CA PHE A 112 -9.70 9.70 -2.41
C PHE A 112 -9.36 11.08 -1.86
N LYS A 113 -8.57 11.88 -2.58
CA LYS A 113 -8.25 13.25 -2.17
C LYS A 113 -9.46 14.18 -2.20
N ASP A 114 -10.32 14.04 -3.21
CA ASP A 114 -11.55 14.82 -3.31
C ASP A 114 -12.53 14.46 -2.19
N VAL A 115 -12.71 13.16 -1.92
CA VAL A 115 -13.52 12.70 -0.78
C VAL A 115 -12.92 13.20 0.53
N GLN A 116 -11.60 13.10 0.73
CA GLN A 116 -10.94 13.62 1.93
C GLN A 116 -11.21 15.12 2.10
N ALA A 117 -11.04 15.91 1.04
CA ALA A 117 -11.22 17.35 1.07
C ALA A 117 -12.68 17.75 1.39
N ASN A 118 -13.66 17.03 0.85
CA ASN A 118 -15.07 17.36 1.07
C ASN A 118 -15.60 16.77 2.38
N PHE A 119 -15.33 15.50 2.65
CA PHE A 119 -15.84 14.81 3.84
C PHE A 119 -15.18 15.29 5.13
N CYS A 120 -13.85 15.44 5.15
CA CYS A 120 -13.14 15.77 6.39
C CYS A 120 -13.29 17.24 6.80
N ASN A 121 -13.63 18.13 5.86
CA ASN A 121 -13.88 19.55 6.15
C ASN A 121 -15.36 19.87 6.39
N GLU A 122 -16.26 18.93 6.17
CA GLU A 122 -17.69 19.11 6.43
C GLU A 122 -17.94 19.10 7.95
N ALA A 123 -18.12 20.26 8.56
CA ALA A 123 -18.27 20.39 10.02
C ALA A 123 -19.53 19.67 10.54
N THR A 124 -20.61 19.64 9.76
CA THR A 124 -21.86 18.98 10.13
C THR A 124 -22.35 18.08 8.99
N PRO A 125 -21.82 16.84 8.86
CA PRO A 125 -22.18 15.94 7.78
C PRO A 125 -23.69 15.69 7.75
N THR A 126 -24.26 15.76 6.55
CA THR A 126 -25.69 15.51 6.29
C THR A 126 -25.93 14.12 5.70
N SER A 127 -24.86 13.35 5.50
CA SER A 127 -24.86 11.99 4.97
C SER A 127 -23.60 11.24 5.43
N ASP A 128 -23.57 9.93 5.18
CA ASP A 128 -22.43 9.07 5.50
C ASP A 128 -21.29 9.18 4.48
N PHE A 129 -20.15 8.56 4.77
CA PHE A 129 -19.01 8.50 3.86
C PHE A 129 -19.39 7.98 2.45
N GLY A 130 -20.31 7.02 2.37
CA GLY A 130 -20.76 6.42 1.11
C GLY A 130 -21.40 7.44 0.15
N ALA A 131 -22.11 8.43 0.68
CA ALA A 131 -22.67 9.52 -0.13
C ALA A 131 -21.57 10.43 -0.71
N PHE A 132 -20.56 10.79 0.08
CA PHE A 132 -19.41 11.58 -0.40
C PHE A 132 -18.60 10.80 -1.45
N TRP A 133 -18.40 9.49 -1.21
CA TRP A 133 -17.76 8.59 -2.17
C TRP A 133 -18.53 8.54 -3.50
N THR A 134 -19.84 8.36 -3.44
CA THR A 134 -20.72 8.33 -4.63
C THR A 134 -20.67 9.64 -5.40
N ALA A 135 -20.67 10.78 -4.69
CA ALA A 135 -20.55 12.10 -5.31
C ALA A 135 -19.21 12.27 -6.04
N ALA A 136 -18.11 11.86 -5.43
CA ALA A 136 -16.79 11.91 -6.07
C ALA A 136 -16.72 10.98 -7.29
N LEU A 137 -17.28 9.76 -7.22
CA LEU A 137 -17.36 8.87 -8.37
C LEU A 137 -18.14 9.50 -9.54
N ALA A 138 -19.25 10.19 -9.25
CA ALA A 138 -20.02 10.90 -10.26
C ALA A 138 -19.22 12.07 -10.88
N ALA A 139 -18.41 12.77 -10.09
CA ALA A 139 -17.62 13.91 -10.55
C ALA A 139 -16.40 13.50 -11.40
N HIS A 140 -15.69 12.44 -11.01
CA HIS A 140 -14.45 12.01 -11.69
C HIS A 140 -14.68 10.93 -12.75
N GLY A 141 -15.82 10.22 -12.71
CA GLY A 141 -16.11 9.13 -13.63
C GLY A 141 -15.27 7.87 -13.40
N SER A 142 -15.27 6.97 -14.38
CA SER A 142 -14.48 5.73 -14.34
C SER A 142 -13.08 5.93 -14.92
N PRO A 143 -12.05 5.22 -14.42
CA PRO A 143 -10.73 5.26 -15.02
C PRO A 143 -10.78 4.74 -16.45
N VAL A 144 -10.29 5.52 -17.41
CA VAL A 144 -10.21 5.10 -18.81
C VAL A 144 -8.95 4.24 -18.98
N ALA A 145 -9.13 2.95 -19.24
CA ALA A 145 -8.02 2.06 -19.58
C ALA A 145 -7.42 2.49 -20.93
N THR A 146 -6.18 2.97 -20.92
CA THR A 146 -5.46 3.32 -22.16
C THR A 146 -4.63 2.14 -22.66
N PRO A 147 -4.36 2.03 -23.98
CA PRO A 147 -3.42 1.04 -24.52
C PRO A 147 -2.02 1.11 -23.88
N ASN A 148 -1.63 2.27 -23.36
CA ASN A 148 -0.37 2.48 -22.65
C ASN A 148 -0.31 1.78 -21.29
N ASP A 149 -1.44 1.47 -20.65
CA ASP A 149 -1.48 0.78 -19.36
C ASP A 149 -1.01 -0.68 -19.50
N LYS A 150 -1.31 -1.33 -20.63
CA LYS A 150 -0.82 -2.70 -20.92
C LYS A 150 0.68 -2.73 -21.24
N ARG A 151 1.21 -1.67 -21.88
CA ARG A 151 2.62 -1.58 -22.31
C ARG A 151 3.54 -1.13 -21.17
N ALA A 152 3.06 -0.28 -20.27
CA ALA A 152 3.81 0.14 -19.08
C ALA A 152 3.98 -1.01 -18.07
N LEU A 153 2.98 -1.88 -17.93
CA LEU A 153 3.06 -3.12 -17.15
C LEU A 153 4.21 -4.02 -17.65
N ALA A 154 4.30 -4.20 -18.98
CA ALA A 154 5.33 -5.03 -19.61
C ALA A 154 6.75 -4.43 -19.53
N SER A 155 6.88 -3.11 -19.69
CA SER A 155 8.20 -2.44 -19.73
C SER A 155 8.79 -2.20 -18.34
N ARG A 156 7.97 -2.13 -17.27
CA ARG A 156 8.45 -1.85 -15.91
C ARG A 156 8.92 -3.08 -15.12
N CYS A 157 8.55 -4.30 -15.52
CA CYS A 157 9.25 -5.51 -15.03
C CYS A 157 10.76 -5.43 -15.30
N HIS A 158 11.19 -4.72 -16.34
CA HIS A 158 12.59 -4.55 -16.70
C HIS A 158 13.31 -3.47 -15.84
N PHE A 159 12.61 -2.40 -15.48
CA PHE A 159 13.22 -1.26 -14.76
C PHE A 159 13.10 -1.37 -13.23
N HIS A 160 12.04 -2.01 -12.72
CA HIS A 160 11.83 -2.19 -11.27
C HIS A 160 12.79 -3.22 -10.66
N CYS A 161 13.38 -4.10 -11.47
CA CYS A 161 14.49 -4.95 -11.05
C CYS A 161 15.74 -4.13 -10.66
N HIS A 162 15.87 -2.88 -11.13
CA HIS A 162 17.05 -2.04 -10.87
C HIS A 162 16.94 -1.20 -9.59
N CYS A 163 15.75 -0.82 -9.13
CA CYS A 163 15.59 -0.02 -7.91
C CYS A 163 15.46 -0.84 -6.62
N HIS A 164 15.06 -2.12 -6.71
CA HIS A 164 14.89 -3.01 -5.54
C HIS A 164 16.04 -4.01 -5.35
N CYS A 165 17.18 -3.81 -6.01
CA CYS A 165 18.35 -4.70 -5.96
C CYS A 165 19.18 -4.63 -4.66
N HIS A 166 18.57 -4.29 -3.53
CA HIS A 166 19.20 -4.46 -2.20
C HIS A 166 18.54 -5.53 -1.33
N PHE A 167 17.35 -6.03 -1.69
CA PHE A 167 16.73 -7.14 -0.98
C PHE A 167 16.17 -8.16 -1.98
N HIS A 168 16.86 -9.30 -2.08
CA HIS A 168 16.43 -10.61 -2.57
C HIS A 168 15.04 -10.66 -3.25
N CYS A 169 15.02 -10.54 -4.58
CA CYS A 169 13.89 -11.01 -5.41
C CYS A 169 14.39 -12.11 -6.36
N HIS A 170 14.47 -13.34 -5.85
CA HIS A 170 14.55 -14.53 -6.67
C HIS A 170 13.13 -15.07 -6.86
N PHE A 171 12.74 -15.23 -8.13
CA PHE A 171 11.53 -15.93 -8.61
C PHE A 171 10.16 -15.28 -8.40
N HIS A 172 9.60 -14.67 -9.47
CA HIS A 172 8.36 -15.11 -10.14
C HIS A 172 7.86 -14.02 -11.12
N CYS A 173 8.34 -14.05 -12.36
CA CYS A 173 7.80 -13.19 -13.43
C CYS A 173 7.62 -13.98 -14.73
N HIS A 174 7.00 -15.17 -14.65
CA HIS A 174 7.09 -16.16 -15.74
C HIS A 174 5.80 -16.82 -16.19
N ARG A 175 4.62 -16.18 -16.08
CA ARG A 175 3.38 -16.85 -16.53
C ARG A 175 2.38 -16.13 -17.42
N HIS A 176 2.69 -14.96 -17.98
CA HIS A 176 1.87 -14.41 -19.08
C HIS A 176 2.73 -13.68 -20.11
N PHE A 177 3.44 -14.42 -20.96
CA PHE A 177 4.00 -13.82 -22.18
C PHE A 177 3.92 -14.80 -23.36
N ASP A 178 3.29 -14.29 -24.41
CA ASP A 178 3.14 -14.79 -25.77
C ASP A 178 4.38 -15.59 -26.28
N PRO A 179 4.19 -16.80 -26.87
CA PRO A 179 5.29 -17.63 -27.36
C PRO A 179 6.14 -16.98 -28.48
N GLN A 180 5.64 -15.96 -29.18
CA GLN A 180 6.34 -15.34 -30.32
C GLN A 180 7.58 -14.49 -29.93
N LEU A 181 7.71 -14.07 -28.67
CA LEU A 181 8.82 -13.20 -28.21
C LEU A 181 10.02 -13.96 -27.59
N ARG A 182 10.06 -15.29 -27.68
CA ARG A 182 11.13 -16.13 -27.08
C ARG A 182 12.53 -16.00 -27.71
N ARG A 183 12.71 -15.35 -28.86
CA ARG A 183 13.99 -15.40 -29.62
C ARG A 183 15.07 -14.38 -29.21
N ARG A 184 14.91 -13.60 -28.14
CA ARG A 184 15.94 -12.63 -27.69
C ARG A 184 16.31 -12.80 -26.22
N ARG A 185 16.63 -14.02 -25.78
CA ARG A 185 16.85 -14.30 -24.35
C ARG A 185 18.23 -14.86 -23.96
N ASP A 186 19.26 -14.63 -24.77
CA ASP A 186 20.64 -15.08 -24.47
C ASP A 186 21.73 -14.00 -24.72
N GLN A 187 21.47 -12.72 -24.41
CA GLN A 187 22.56 -11.71 -24.36
C GLN A 187 22.89 -11.35 -22.91
N PRO A 188 24.14 -11.55 -22.45
CA PRO A 188 24.60 -11.07 -21.14
C PRO A 188 24.61 -9.53 -21.09
N CYS A 189 24.20 -8.95 -19.96
CA CYS A 189 24.26 -7.50 -19.70
C CYS A 189 25.68 -6.93 -19.91
N PRO A 190 25.87 -5.87 -20.71
CA PRO A 190 27.17 -5.21 -20.80
C PRO A 190 27.42 -4.37 -19.54
N GLY A 191 28.45 -4.75 -18.79
CA GLY A 191 28.89 -4.08 -17.57
C GLY A 191 29.42 -2.66 -17.77
N ARG A 192 29.23 -1.84 -16.73
CA ARG A 192 29.82 -0.49 -16.55
C ARG A 192 31.28 -0.43 -16.99
N ARG A 193 31.59 0.28 -18.08
CA ARG A 193 32.96 0.78 -18.31
C ARG A 193 33.21 2.00 -17.44
N ARG A 194 34.13 1.86 -16.47
CA ARG A 194 34.77 2.96 -15.75
C ARG A 194 35.39 3.93 -16.77
N ARG A 195 35.01 5.22 -16.72
CA ARG A 195 35.77 6.31 -17.35
C ARG A 195 37.10 6.43 -16.61
N SER A 196 38.16 5.86 -17.18
CA SER A 196 39.53 6.21 -16.84
C SER A 196 40.01 7.20 -17.91
N GLN A 197 40.26 8.44 -17.48
CA GLN A 197 40.99 9.44 -18.24
C GLN A 197 42.33 8.87 -18.70
N ARG A 198 42.63 8.96 -19.98
CA ARG A 198 43.98 8.86 -20.51
C ARG A 198 44.19 10.00 -21.52
N ASN A 199 44.70 11.11 -21.01
CA ASN A 199 45.50 12.04 -21.81
C ASN A 199 46.85 11.40 -22.08
N ARG A 200 47.18 11.21 -23.36
CA ARG A 200 48.51 11.09 -23.98
C ARG A 200 48.27 11.45 -25.45
N GLY A 201 49.05 12.27 -26.12
CA GLY A 201 50.28 13.01 -25.85
C GLY A 201 50.57 13.84 -27.10
#